data_AF-A0A8S3K6T9-F1
#
_entry.id   AF-A0A8S3K6T9-F1
#
_cell.length_a   1.000
_cell.length_b   1.000
_cell.length_c   1.000
_cell.angle_alpha   90.00
_cell.angle_beta   90.00
_cell.angle_gamma   90.00
#
_symmetry.space_group_name_H-M   'P 1'
#
loop_
_entity.id
_entity.type
_entity.pdbx_description
1 polymer ?
#
loop_
_entity_poly.entity_id
_entity_poly.type
_entity_poly.pdbx_seq_one_letter_code
_entity_poly.pdbx_strand_id
1 'polypeptide(L)'
;AAVQPKLTSAAKEHIIGLYKQLRLRETSSSSTGRVSSSSTPITVRQLESLIRLSEAVAKMYCQEDIEIKHVQEAYRLLSKAIIHVDQPDIDLNEYNRPTVTDEPMEEDTTKNETKISVDEYKRLINIMVYQLRKLDEEQENENQSTVVMPGVKRRELVNWVLEQL
;
A
#
# COMPACT_ATOMS: atom_id res chain seq x y z
N ALA A 1 -32.11 23.30 -24.78
CA ALA A 1 -32.55 21.93 -24.42
C ALA A 1 -31.46 21.28 -23.57
N ALA A 2 -31.81 20.53 -22.54
CA ALA A 2 -30.82 19.77 -21.78
C ALA A 2 -30.32 18.61 -22.65
N VAL A 3 -29.06 18.66 -23.08
CA VAL A 3 -28.45 17.56 -23.84
C VAL A 3 -28.33 16.34 -22.92
N GLN A 4 -28.78 15.17 -23.39
CA GLN A 4 -28.61 13.89 -22.71
C GLN A 4 -27.66 13.02 -23.54
N PRO A 5 -26.33 13.11 -23.30
CA PRO A 5 -25.37 12.42 -24.14
C PRO A 5 -25.50 10.90 -24.03
N LYS A 6 -25.34 10.19 -25.14
CA LYS A 6 -25.39 8.73 -25.19
C LYS A 6 -24.01 8.13 -25.32
N LEU A 7 -23.79 7.00 -24.67
CA LEU A 7 -22.52 6.30 -24.72
C LEU A 7 -22.35 5.58 -26.07
N THR A 8 -21.30 5.94 -26.81
CA THR A 8 -20.93 5.21 -28.04
C THR A 8 -20.33 3.85 -27.70
N SER A 9 -20.47 2.86 -28.59
CA SER A 9 -19.92 1.52 -28.38
C SER A 9 -18.41 1.54 -28.12
N ALA A 10 -17.67 2.38 -28.84
CA ALA A 10 -16.23 2.54 -28.67
C ALA A 10 -15.86 3.13 -27.30
N ALA A 11 -16.59 4.14 -26.83
CA ALA A 11 -16.38 4.71 -25.50
C ALA A 11 -16.73 3.70 -24.39
N LYS A 12 -17.77 2.88 -24.59
CA LYS A 12 -18.13 1.80 -23.65
C LYS A 12 -17.01 0.79 -23.48
N GLU A 13 -16.45 0.29 -24.58
CA GLU A 13 -15.31 -0.63 -24.53
C GLU A 13 -14.10 0.00 -23.83
N HIS A 14 -13.85 1.27 -24.10
CA HIS A 14 -12.76 2.01 -23.46
C HIS A 14 -12.94 2.14 -21.95
N ILE A 15 -14.15 2.47 -21.47
CA ILE A 15 -14.48 2.54 -20.04
C ILE A 15 -14.23 1.19 -19.35
N ILE A 16 -14.62 0.08 -19.99
CA ILE A 16 -14.42 -1.27 -19.43
C ILE A 16 -12.92 -1.58 -19.32
N GLY A 17 -12.13 -1.23 -20.34
CA GLY A 17 -10.67 -1.38 -20.33
C GLY A 17 -10.02 -0.59 -19.19
N LEU A 18 -10.39 0.68 -19.05
CA LEU A 18 -9.88 1.56 -17.99
C LEU A 18 -10.25 1.07 -16.59
N TYR A 19 -11.48 0.57 -16.40
CA TYR A 19 -11.90 0.02 -15.12
C TYR A 19 -11.15 -1.25 -14.75
N LYS A 20 -10.93 -2.16 -15.70
CA LYS A 20 -10.07 -3.35 -15.49
C LYS A 20 -8.67 -2.92 -15.06
N GLN A 21 -8.06 -1.99 -15.79
CA GLN A 21 -6.72 -1.48 -15.46
C GLN A 21 -6.66 -0.85 -14.07
N LEU A 22 -7.66 -0.04 -13.69
CA LEU A 22 -7.74 0.60 -12.38
C LEU A 22 -7.78 -0.44 -11.25
N ARG A 23 -8.51 -1.54 -11.47
CA ARG A 23 -8.63 -2.65 -10.51
C ARG A 23 -7.37 -3.50 -10.44
N LEU A 24 -6.71 -3.78 -11.56
CA LEU A 24 -5.42 -4.46 -11.56
C LEU A 24 -4.36 -3.64 -10.82
N ARG A 25 -4.28 -2.33 -11.06
CA ARG A 25 -3.32 -1.43 -10.39
C ARG A 25 -3.47 -1.48 -8.87
N GLU A 26 -4.70 -1.47 -8.36
CA GLU A 26 -4.97 -1.63 -6.93
C GLU A 26 -4.41 -2.95 -6.39
N THR A 27 -4.64 -4.07 -7.08
CA THR A 27 -4.11 -5.38 -6.67
C THR A 27 -2.59 -5.45 -6.76
N SER A 28 -1.97 -4.88 -7.79
CA SER A 28 -0.51 -4.92 -7.98
C SER A 28 0.23 -4.07 -6.95
N SER A 29 -0.38 -2.98 -6.48
CA SER A 29 0.18 -2.15 -5.40
C SER A 29 0.38 -2.94 -4.11
N SER A 30 -0.38 -4.02 -3.89
CA SER A 30 -0.16 -4.91 -2.74
C SER A 30 1.04 -5.88 -2.89
N SER A 31 1.56 -6.06 -4.11
CA SER A 31 2.60 -7.05 -4.43
C SER A 31 4.03 -6.50 -4.45
N THR A 32 4.22 -5.18 -4.60
CA THR A 32 5.55 -4.55 -4.70
C THR A 32 6.05 -4.00 -3.35
N GLY A 33 5.50 -4.45 -2.22
CA GLY A 33 5.90 -4.00 -0.89
C GLY A 33 5.36 -2.62 -0.51
N ARG A 34 5.35 -1.67 -1.47
CA ARG A 34 4.83 -0.31 -1.29
C ARG A 34 3.37 -0.33 -0.86
N VAL A 35 3.13 -0.07 0.42
CA VAL A 35 1.79 0.08 0.98
C VAL A 35 1.21 1.44 0.61
N SER A 36 1.11 1.74 -0.69
CA SER A 36 0.22 2.78 -1.17
C SER A 36 -1.20 2.22 -1.14
N SER A 37 -1.69 1.94 0.07
CA SER A 37 -3.09 1.63 0.29
C SER A 37 -3.84 2.93 0.05
N SER A 38 -4.34 3.14 -1.17
CA SER A 38 -5.38 4.13 -1.37
C SER A 38 -6.48 3.84 -0.36
N SER A 39 -6.76 4.77 0.55
CA SER A 39 -7.67 4.58 1.70
C SER A 39 -9.11 4.23 1.29
N THR A 40 -9.41 4.16 -0.01
CA THR A 40 -10.70 3.75 -0.56
C THR A 40 -10.49 2.65 -1.59
N PRO A 41 -11.13 1.48 -1.43
CA PRO A 41 -11.05 0.42 -2.43
C PRO A 41 -11.74 0.83 -3.74
N ILE A 42 -11.19 0.38 -4.87
CA ILE A 42 -11.76 0.55 -6.21
C ILE A 42 -12.96 -0.39 -6.35
N THR A 43 -14.15 0.20 -6.38
CA THR A 43 -15.43 -0.52 -6.50
C THR A 43 -16.22 -0.08 -7.74
N VAL A 44 -17.36 -0.74 -7.96
CA VAL A 44 -18.32 -0.35 -9.02
C VAL A 44 -18.78 1.10 -8.92
N ARG A 45 -18.73 1.71 -7.73
CA ARG A 45 -18.99 3.15 -7.55
C ARG A 45 -18.03 4.03 -8.35
N GLN A 46 -16.78 3.60 -8.50
CA GLN A 46 -15.77 4.32 -9.29
C GLN A 46 -16.09 4.23 -10.78
N LEU A 47 -16.60 3.08 -11.24
CA LEU A 47 -17.10 2.91 -12.61
C LEU A 47 -18.29 3.85 -12.87
N GLU A 48 -19.27 3.88 -11.96
CA GLU A 48 -20.42 4.80 -12.11
C GLU A 48 -19.99 6.27 -12.10
N SER A 49 -19.02 6.62 -11.25
CA SER A 49 -18.48 7.97 -11.17
C SER A 49 -17.77 8.36 -12.47
N LEU A 50 -17.00 7.43 -13.07
CA LEU A 50 -16.37 7.64 -14.37
C LEU A 50 -17.39 7.89 -15.49
N ILE A 51 -18.49 7.14 -15.50
CA ILE A 51 -19.58 7.32 -16.47
C ILE A 51 -20.24 8.69 -16.28
N ARG A 52 -20.62 9.04 -15.04
CA ARG A 52 -21.23 10.35 -14.72
C ARG A 52 -20.32 11.52 -15.09
N LEU A 53 -19.01 11.41 -14.84
CA LEU A 53 -18.03 12.42 -15.26
C LEU A 53 -17.92 12.51 -16.78
N SER A 54 -17.90 11.38 -17.48
CA SER A 54 -17.83 11.36 -18.95
C SER A 54 -19.05 12.03 -19.60
N GLU A 55 -20.24 11.80 -19.04
CA GLU A 55 -21.48 12.49 -19.43
C GLU A 55 -21.43 13.99 -19.15
N ALA A 56 -20.93 14.40 -17.98
CA ALA A 56 -20.79 15.80 -17.61
C ALA A 56 -19.83 16.55 -18.55
N VAL A 57 -18.72 15.91 -18.92
CA VAL A 57 -17.75 16.46 -19.89
C VAL A 57 -18.40 16.60 -21.27
N ALA A 58 -19.14 15.59 -21.76
CA ALA A 58 -19.85 15.69 -23.03
C ALA A 58 -20.93 16.79 -23.02
N LYS A 59 -21.66 16.94 -21.90
CA LYS A 59 -22.63 18.04 -21.69
C LYS A 59 -21.96 19.41 -21.73
N MET A 60 -20.76 19.55 -21.17
CA MET A 60 -20.00 20.81 -21.20
C MET A 60 -19.64 21.22 -22.64
N TYR A 61 -19.34 20.26 -23.51
CA TYR A 61 -19.09 20.50 -24.93
C TYR A 61 -20.37 20.53 -25.79
N CYS A 62 -21.55 20.46 -25.17
CA CYS A 62 -22.85 20.39 -25.86
C CYS A 62 -22.93 19.25 -26.91
N GLN A 63 -22.24 18.13 -26.69
CA GLN A 63 -22.27 16.98 -27.60
C GLN A 63 -23.33 15.96 -27.18
N GLU A 64 -24.03 15.38 -28.16
CA GLU A 64 -25.04 14.33 -27.94
C GLU A 64 -24.43 12.94 -27.74
N ASP A 65 -23.16 12.76 -28.08
CA ASP A 65 -22.47 11.48 -27.98
C ASP A 65 -21.24 11.58 -27.08
N ILE A 66 -21.07 10.57 -26.23
CA ILE A 66 -19.88 10.39 -25.40
C ILE A 66 -18.84 9.65 -26.24
N GLU A 67 -17.88 10.42 -26.73
CA GLU A 67 -16.68 9.92 -27.41
C GLU A 67 -15.56 9.54 -26.40
N ILE A 68 -14.56 8.81 -26.90
CA ILE A 68 -13.38 8.36 -26.13
C ILE A 68 -12.65 9.54 -25.47
N LYS A 69 -12.57 10.70 -26.14
CA LYS A 69 -11.91 11.91 -25.62
C LYS A 69 -12.53 12.39 -24.30
N HIS A 70 -13.85 12.27 -24.13
CA HIS A 70 -14.53 12.65 -22.90
C HIS A 70 -14.20 11.69 -21.76
N VAL A 71 -14.13 10.39 -22.08
CA VAL A 71 -13.78 9.35 -21.11
C VAL A 71 -12.34 9.51 -20.64
N GLN A 72 -11.41 9.82 -21.55
CA GLN A 72 -10.00 10.05 -21.20
C GLN A 72 -9.85 11.21 -20.23
N GLU A 73 -10.56 12.32 -20.46
CA GLU A 73 -10.51 13.47 -19.57
C GLU A 73 -11.16 13.18 -18.21
N ALA A 74 -12.30 12.48 -18.21
CA ALA A 74 -12.94 12.02 -16.97
C ALA A 74 -12.04 11.06 -16.18
N TYR A 75 -11.33 10.15 -16.85
CA TYR A 75 -10.39 9.22 -16.23
C TYR A 75 -9.16 9.92 -15.66
N ARG A 76 -8.64 10.93 -16.36
CA ARG A 76 -7.54 11.78 -15.88
C ARG A 76 -7.92 12.48 -14.58
N LEU A 77 -9.14 13.01 -14.49
CA LEU A 77 -9.65 13.66 -13.28
C LEU A 77 -9.85 12.64 -12.15
N LEU A 78 -10.52 11.52 -12.42
CA LEU A 78 -10.76 10.45 -11.46
C LEU A 78 -9.46 9.90 -10.88
N SER A 79 -8.47 9.64 -11.74
CA SER A 79 -7.17 9.10 -11.34
C SER A 79 -6.41 10.03 -10.40
N LYS A 80 -6.55 11.35 -10.58
CA LYS A 80 -5.98 12.35 -9.66
C LYS A 80 -6.78 12.51 -8.37
N ALA A 81 -8.09 12.30 -8.42
CA ALA A 81 -8.96 12.36 -7.24
C ALA A 81 -8.80 11.16 -6.29
N ILE A 82 -8.29 10.03 -6.80
CA ILE A 82 -7.89 8.89 -5.96
C ILE A 82 -6.58 9.24 -5.25
N ILE A 83 -6.69 9.88 -4.09
CA ILE A 83 -5.55 10.24 -3.24
C ILE A 83 -4.89 8.95 -2.74
N HIS A 84 -3.58 8.85 -2.97
CA HIS A 84 -2.77 7.79 -2.41
C HIS A 84 -2.40 8.23 -1.00
N VAL A 85 -2.71 7.41 0.00
CA VAL A 85 -2.22 7.65 1.36
C VAL A 85 -0.82 7.06 1.40
N ASP A 86 0.17 7.93 1.33
CA ASP A 86 1.54 7.53 1.65
C ASP A 86 1.60 7.26 3.15
N GLN A 87 2.00 6.05 3.52
CA GLN A 87 2.26 5.76 4.93
C GLN A 87 3.51 6.54 5.35
N PRO A 88 3.45 7.34 6.43
CA PRO A 88 4.62 8.05 6.91
C PRO A 88 5.68 7.03 7.37
N ASP A 89 6.95 7.44 7.32
CA ASP A 89 8.04 6.62 7.85
C ASP A 89 7.82 6.37 9.36
N ILE A 90 8.24 5.18 9.80
CA ILE A 90 8.12 4.76 11.19
C ILE A 90 9.22 5.45 11.99
N ASP A 91 8.86 6.23 12.99
CA ASP A 91 9.81 6.83 13.93
C ASP A 91 10.24 5.78 14.97
N LEU A 92 11.50 5.37 14.91
CA LEU A 92 12.04 4.37 15.83
C LEU A 92 12.26 4.92 17.25
N ASN A 93 12.29 6.25 17.40
CA ASN A 93 12.49 6.87 18.71
C ASN A 93 11.28 6.70 19.64
N GLU A 94 10.08 6.49 19.08
CA GLU A 94 8.88 6.22 19.86
C GLU A 94 9.02 4.92 20.67
N TYR A 95 9.70 3.91 20.11
CA TYR A 95 9.91 2.60 20.72
C TYR A 95 11.10 2.53 21.68
N ASN A 96 12.00 3.52 21.64
CA ASN A 96 13.14 3.64 22.55
C ASN A 96 12.84 4.46 23.80
N ARG A 97 11.60 4.96 23.98
CA ARG A 97 11.24 5.65 25.22
C ARG A 97 11.26 4.62 26.37
N PRO A 98 12.11 4.78 27.39
CA PRO A 98 12.09 3.91 28.55
C PRO A 98 10.67 3.92 29.13
N THR A 99 10.12 2.73 29.38
CA THR A 99 8.89 2.57 30.16
C THR A 99 9.06 3.35 31.45
N VAL A 100 8.19 4.33 31.66
CA VAL A 100 8.20 5.35 32.70
C VAL A 100 8.78 4.80 34.02
N THR A 101 9.99 5.24 34.36
CA THR A 101 10.42 5.36 35.75
C THR A 101 10.41 6.86 36.04
N ASP A 102 9.70 7.27 37.08
CA ASP A 102 9.50 8.66 37.50
C ASP A 102 10.82 9.27 38.02
N GLU A 103 11.79 9.48 37.13
CA GLU A 103 13.03 10.20 37.42
C GLU A 103 13.18 11.35 36.42
N PRO A 104 13.40 12.59 36.88
CA PRO A 104 13.54 13.74 35.99
C PRO A 104 14.92 13.69 35.33
N MET A 105 14.98 13.28 34.06
CA MET A 105 16.23 13.25 33.30
C MET A 105 16.34 14.49 32.41
N GLU A 106 17.45 15.22 32.57
CA GLU A 106 17.79 16.43 31.80
C GLU A 106 17.83 16.17 30.29
N GLU A 107 17.23 17.07 29.52
CA GLU A 107 17.17 17.02 28.06
C GLU A 107 18.52 17.39 27.44
N ASP A 108 19.33 16.40 27.08
CA ASP A 108 20.45 16.63 26.16
C ASP A 108 19.99 16.41 24.71
N THR A 109 19.78 17.54 24.02
CA THR A 109 19.18 17.64 22.69
C THR A 109 20.18 17.33 21.57
N THR A 110 20.37 16.06 21.25
CA THR A 110 20.77 15.64 19.88
C THR A 110 19.92 14.45 19.44
N LYS A 111 18.65 14.71 19.13
CA LYS A 111 17.73 13.73 18.55
C LYS A 111 18.14 13.45 17.11
N ASN A 112 18.94 12.41 16.89
CA ASN A 112 19.09 11.83 15.57
C ASN A 112 17.74 11.21 15.19
N GLU A 113 17.03 11.82 14.25
CA GLU A 113 15.75 11.27 13.75
C GLU A 113 16.01 9.96 13.01
N THR A 114 15.92 8.83 13.71
CA THR A 114 15.98 7.49 13.12
C THR A 114 14.59 7.11 12.60
N LYS A 115 14.29 7.50 11.38
CA LYS A 115 13.08 7.11 10.65
C LYS A 115 13.42 5.94 9.71
N ILE A 116 12.54 4.94 9.63
CA ILE A 116 12.65 3.82 8.69
C ILE A 116 11.40 3.75 7.83
N SER A 117 11.55 3.47 6.54
CA SER A 117 10.37 3.28 5.69
C SER A 117 9.61 2.01 6.09
N VAL A 118 8.28 2.02 5.95
CA VAL A 118 7.46 0.82 6.19
C VAL A 118 7.91 -0.35 5.32
N ASP A 119 8.37 -0.09 4.10
CA ASP A 119 8.83 -1.12 3.17
C ASP A 119 10.12 -1.78 3.68
N GLU A 120 11.06 -0.99 4.19
CA GLU A 120 12.30 -1.46 4.81
C GLU A 120 12.02 -2.23 6.10
N TYR A 121 11.12 -1.71 6.93
CA TYR A 121 10.66 -2.39 8.14
C TYR A 121 10.03 -3.76 7.84
N LYS A 122 9.16 -3.84 6.83
CA LYS A 122 8.55 -5.10 6.38
C LYS A 122 9.58 -6.06 5.80
N ARG A 123 10.53 -5.57 5.00
CA ARG A 123 11.62 -6.38 4.46
C ARG A 123 12.41 -7.01 5.60
N LEU A 124 12.77 -6.22 6.60
CA LEU A 124 13.49 -6.67 7.80
C LEU A 124 12.71 -7.74 8.57
N ILE A 125 11.41 -7.50 8.82
CA ILE A 125 10.54 -8.47 9.48
C ILE A 125 10.46 -9.77 8.69
N ASN A 126 10.26 -9.71 7.37
CA ASN A 126 10.13 -10.90 6.55
C ASN A 126 11.40 -11.76 6.58
N ILE A 127 12.58 -11.11 6.57
CA ILE A 127 13.88 -11.77 6.72
C ILE A 127 13.98 -12.45 8.10
N MET A 128 13.61 -11.75 9.19
CA MET A 128 13.59 -12.32 10.54
C MET A 128 12.63 -13.51 10.67
N VAL A 129 11.40 -13.37 10.15
CA VAL A 129 10.38 -14.43 10.18
C VAL A 129 10.82 -15.63 9.37
N TYR A 130 11.45 -15.42 8.21
CA TYR A 130 12.01 -16.50 7.41
C TYR A 130 13.05 -17.31 8.18
N GLN A 131 13.99 -16.63 8.86
CA GLN A 131 15.01 -17.31 9.65
C GLN A 131 14.45 -18.08 10.83
N LEU A 132 13.47 -17.51 11.54
CA LEU A 132 12.80 -18.22 12.64
C LEU A 132 12.11 -19.49 12.15
N ARG A 133 11.34 -19.41 11.05
CA ARG A 133 10.68 -20.58 10.46
C ARG A 133 11.66 -21.64 10.00
N LYS A 134 12.75 -21.22 9.34
CA LYS A 134 13.80 -22.13 8.87
C LYS A 134 14.46 -22.87 10.03
N LEU A 135 14.75 -22.17 11.13
CA LEU A 135 15.34 -22.79 12.31
C LEU A 135 14.36 -23.75 13.01
N ASP A 136 13.07 -23.42 13.06
CA ASP A 136 12.05 -24.33 13.59
C ASP A 136 12.01 -25.64 12.77
N GLU A 137 12.04 -25.56 11.43
CA GLU A 137 12.06 -26.73 10.54
C GLU A 137 13.33 -27.59 10.71
N GLU A 138 14.50 -26.97 10.89
CA GLU A 138 15.76 -27.68 11.14
C GLU A 138 15.74 -28.41 12.50
N GLN A 139 15.15 -27.81 13.54
CA GLN A 139 15.06 -28.42 14.87
C GLN A 139 13.99 -29.52 14.97
N GLU A 140 12.88 -29.41 14.24
CA GLU A 140 11.89 -30.50 14.13
C GLU A 140 12.49 -31.77 13.52
N ASN A 141 13.41 -31.61 12.56
CA ASN A 141 14.12 -32.74 11.94
C ASN A 141 15.18 -33.37 12.86
N GLU A 142 15.77 -32.61 13.78
CA GLU A 142 16.83 -33.08 14.68
C GLU A 142 16.33 -33.63 16.04
N ASN A 143 15.22 -33.11 16.58
CA ASN A 143 14.78 -33.40 17.96
C ASN A 143 13.40 -34.06 18.04
N GLN A 144 13.34 -35.37 17.78
CA GLN A 144 12.17 -36.19 18.10
C GLN A 144 12.05 -36.51 19.61
N SER A 145 12.12 -35.55 20.56
CA SER A 145 11.71 -35.81 21.98
C SER A 145 11.78 -34.68 23.03
N THR A 146 12.02 -33.40 22.74
CA THR A 146 12.03 -32.39 23.83
C THR A 146 10.92 -31.34 23.70
N VAL A 147 10.09 -31.25 24.75
CA VAL A 147 8.86 -30.44 24.86
C VAL A 147 9.14 -28.92 24.98
N VAL A 148 10.40 -28.50 24.92
CA VAL A 148 10.78 -27.08 25.07
C VAL A 148 11.52 -26.65 23.81
N MET A 149 10.87 -25.84 22.97
CA MET A 149 11.55 -25.20 21.84
C MET A 149 12.70 -24.32 22.36
N PRO A 150 13.97 -24.59 22.01
CA PRO A 150 15.07 -23.70 22.31
C PRO A 150 14.90 -22.43 21.46
N GLY A 151 14.44 -21.35 22.07
CA GLY A 151 14.30 -20.07 21.36
C GLY A 151 15.63 -19.56 20.82
N VAL A 152 15.57 -18.80 19.73
CA VAL A 152 16.77 -18.19 19.09
C VAL A 152 17.28 -17.02 19.95
N LYS A 153 18.59 -16.93 20.14
CA LYS A 153 19.20 -15.78 20.84
C LYS A 153 19.04 -14.53 19.99
N ARG A 154 18.48 -13.46 20.57
CA ARG A 154 18.31 -12.14 19.92
C ARG A 154 19.56 -11.69 19.16
N ARG A 155 20.74 -11.81 19.77
CA ARG A 155 22.01 -11.37 19.19
C ARG A 155 22.36 -12.11 17.90
N GLU A 156 22.09 -13.41 17.87
CA GLU A 156 22.37 -14.26 16.72
C GLU A 156 21.43 -13.93 15.56
N LEU A 157 20.15 -13.74 15.86
CA LEU A 157 19.18 -13.27 14.88
C LEU A 157 19.55 -11.89 14.31
N VAL A 158 19.96 -10.95 15.17
CA VAL A 158 20.39 -9.61 14.74
C VAL A 158 21.62 -9.69 13.85
N ASN A 159 22.66 -10.44 14.24
CA ASN A 159 23.87 -10.59 13.44
C ASN A 159 23.57 -11.22 12.09
N TRP A 160 22.75 -12.28 12.06
CA TRP A 160 22.37 -12.93 10.82
C TRP A 160 21.60 -11.97 9.89
N VAL A 161 20.66 -11.20 10.43
CA VAL A 161 19.94 -10.18 9.64
C VAL A 161 20.90 -9.14 9.06
N LEU A 162 21.89 -8.69 9.83
CA LEU A 162 22.91 -7.75 9.37
C LEU A 162 23.81 -8.34 8.28
N GLU A 163 24.04 -9.65 8.28
CA GLU A 163 24.78 -10.35 7.22
C GLU A 163 23.97 -10.51 5.92
N GLN A 164 22.63 -10.45 5.99
CA GLN A 164 21.73 -10.59 4.84
C GLN A 164 21.30 -9.24 4.22
N LEU A 165 21.60 -8.12 4.87
CA LEU A 165 21.30 -6.76 4.40
C LEU A 165 22.35 -6.28 3.39
#